data_AF-A0A7C1E8E8-F1
#
_entry.id   AF-A0A7C1E8E8-F1
#
_cell.length_a   1.000
_cell.length_b   1.000
_cell.length_c   1.000
_cell.angle_alpha   90.00
_cell.angle_beta   90.00
_cell.angle_gamma   90.00
#
_symmetry.space_group_name_H-M   'P 1'
#
loop_
_entity.id
_entity.type
_entity.pdbx_description
1 polymer ?
#
loop_
_entity_poly.entity_id
_entity_poly.type
_entity_poly.pdbx_seq_one_letter_code
_entity_poly.pdbx_strand_id
1 'polypeptide(L)'
;MADVKDILENQYREGKKIISMGRTSRELLEELKEQCPHVAEEELVRLFKSVAAGTKMVDSAIIAAAHNMEYNATHPAPKPRPWIDVFFTDTAREIMTPEQLMKKKKIYQDYVAVISALEAKYDPEDVPDIAVFRRRTTTFLQETVRGKK
;
A
#
# COMPACT_ATOMS: atom_id res chain seq x y z
N MET A 1 -5.10 24.18 16.47
CA MET A 1 -5.05 22.72 16.30
C MET A 1 -3.63 22.29 16.56
N ALA A 2 -3.39 21.25 17.35
CA ALA A 2 -2.04 20.74 17.59
C ALA A 2 -1.48 20.16 16.29
N ASP A 3 -0.19 20.39 16.01
CA ASP A 3 0.48 19.79 14.86
C ASP A 3 0.65 18.28 15.09
N VAL A 4 0.76 17.50 14.02
CA VAL A 4 0.99 16.05 14.06
C VAL A 4 2.24 15.75 14.89
N LYS A 5 3.29 16.56 14.72
CA LYS A 5 4.52 16.44 15.48
C LYS A 5 4.31 16.57 16.98
N ASP A 6 3.53 17.56 17.41
CA ASP A 6 3.22 17.79 18.83
C ASP A 6 2.43 16.62 19.44
N ILE A 7 1.53 16.02 18.66
CA ILE A 7 0.76 14.85 19.08
C ILE A 7 1.68 13.64 19.29
N LEU A 8 2.58 13.37 18.34
CA LEU A 8 3.51 12.24 18.42
C LEU A 8 4.50 12.40 19.57
N GLU A 9 5.02 13.61 19.79
CA GLU A 9 5.91 13.91 20.91
C GLU A 9 5.18 13.73 22.25
N ASN A 10 3.93 14.18 22.34
CA ASN A 10 3.13 13.98 23.55
C ASN A 10 2.84 12.49 23.80
N GLN A 11 2.51 11.71 22.78
CA GLN A 11 2.31 10.26 22.90
C GLN A 11 3.58 9.57 23.42
N TYR A 12 4.74 9.95 22.88
CA TYR A 12 6.02 9.37 23.31
C TYR A 12 6.33 9.72 24.78
N ARG A 13 6.18 10.99 25.16
CA ARG A 13 6.41 11.45 26.54
C ARG A 13 5.50 10.75 27.54
N GLU A 14 4.21 10.63 27.23
CA GLU A 14 3.25 9.96 28.10
C GLU A 14 3.47 8.44 28.12
N GLY A 15 3.84 7.83 26.99
CA GLY A 15 4.22 6.43 26.92
C GLY A 15 5.39 6.11 27.85
N LYS A 16 6.44 6.94 27.84
CA LYS A 16 7.58 6.82 28.79
C LYS A 16 7.14 6.86 30.24
N LYS A 17 6.22 7.77 30.59
CA LYS A 17 5.70 7.85 31.97
C LYS A 17 5.01 6.54 32.35
N ILE A 18 4.11 6.03 31.50
CA ILE A 18 3.39 4.77 31.73
C ILE A 18 4.37 3.61 31.96
N ILE A 19 5.38 3.50 31.10
CA ILE A 19 6.43 2.47 31.21
C ILE A 19 7.18 2.61 32.54
N SER A 20 7.57 3.82 32.94
CA SER A 20 8.32 4.04 34.17
C SER A 20 7.54 3.65 35.44
N MET A 21 6.21 3.81 35.42
CA MET A 21 5.34 3.59 36.58
C MET A 21 5.12 2.10 36.91
N GLY A 22 5.32 1.19 35.96
CA GLY A 22 5.02 -0.23 36.12
C GLY A 22 6.21 -1.14 35.78
N ARG A 23 6.35 -2.26 36.52
CA ARG A 23 7.30 -3.32 36.15
C ARG A 23 6.83 -4.08 34.91
N THR A 24 5.55 -4.42 34.84
CA THR A 24 4.94 -5.12 33.71
C THR A 24 5.09 -4.37 32.40
N SER A 25 4.91 -3.04 32.41
CA SER A 25 5.09 -2.22 31.20
C SER A 25 6.54 -2.15 30.72
N ARG A 26 7.52 -2.24 31.64
CA ARG A 26 8.94 -2.34 31.29
C ARG A 26 9.27 -3.70 30.68
N GLU A 27 8.81 -4.77 31.31
CA GLU A 27 8.99 -6.14 30.81
C GLU A 27 8.36 -6.28 29.41
N LEU A 28 7.14 -5.77 29.22
CA LEU A 28 6.47 -5.76 27.92
C LEU A 28 7.27 -4.98 26.87
N LEU A 29 7.84 -3.81 27.19
CA LEU A 29 8.66 -3.07 26.23
C LEU A 29 9.89 -3.86 25.78
N GLU A 30 10.57 -4.53 26.71
CA GLU A 30 11.75 -5.33 26.39
C GLU A 30 11.39 -6.57 25.55
N GLU A 31 10.28 -7.25 25.85
CA GLU A 31 9.75 -8.34 25.02
C GLU A 31 9.42 -7.86 23.60
N LEU A 32 8.82 -6.68 23.46
CA LEU A 32 8.47 -6.12 22.15
C LEU A 32 9.70 -5.72 21.34
N LYS A 33 10.76 -5.23 21.99
CA LYS A 33 12.04 -4.94 21.31
C LYS A 33 12.68 -6.20 20.74
N GLU A 34 12.59 -7.31 21.47
CA GLU A 34 13.11 -8.60 21.01
C GLU A 34 12.27 -9.18 19.87
N GLN A 35 10.95 -9.09 19.97
CA GLN A 35 10.03 -9.66 18.96
C GLN A 35 9.87 -8.80 17.70
N CYS A 36 10.03 -7.48 17.82
CA CYS A 36 9.80 -6.51 16.72
C CYS A 36 11.06 -5.69 16.40
N PRO A 37 12.16 -6.33 15.96
CA PRO A 37 13.45 -5.66 15.78
C PRO A 37 13.47 -4.63 14.64
N HIS A 38 12.49 -4.67 13.71
CA HIS A 38 12.41 -3.72 12.60
C HIS A 38 11.57 -2.49 12.93
N VAL A 39 10.92 -2.46 14.10
CA VAL A 39 10.13 -1.32 14.58
C VAL A 39 11.02 -0.40 15.43
N ALA A 40 11.01 0.90 15.13
CA ALA A 40 11.76 1.87 15.92
C ALA A 40 11.24 1.92 17.38
N GLU A 41 12.15 1.97 18.35
CA GLU A 41 11.79 1.99 19.77
C GLU A 41 10.84 3.16 20.12
N GLU A 42 10.99 4.30 19.46
CA GLU A 42 10.09 5.44 19.66
C GLU A 42 8.63 5.10 19.35
N GLU A 43 8.39 4.30 18.31
CA GLU A 43 7.04 3.88 17.93
C GLU A 43 6.48 2.88 18.95
N LEU A 44 7.30 1.92 19.42
CA LEU A 44 6.90 0.97 20.47
C LEU A 44 6.51 1.70 21.77
N VAL A 45 7.27 2.73 22.16
CA VAL A 45 6.97 3.54 23.35
C VAL A 45 5.67 4.33 23.18
N ARG A 46 5.37 4.85 21.99
CA ARG A 46 4.11 5.60 21.73
C ARG A 46 2.87 4.72 21.91
N LEU A 47 2.96 3.41 21.64
CA LEU A 47 1.84 2.47 21.79
C LEU A 47 1.26 2.46 23.21
N PHE A 48 2.10 2.63 24.23
CA PHE A 48 1.67 2.65 25.63
C PHE A 48 0.71 3.79 25.95
N LYS A 49 0.77 4.92 25.22
CA LYS A 49 -0.22 5.99 25.35
C LYS A 49 -1.36 5.87 24.34
N SER A 50 -1.06 5.53 23.09
CA SER A 50 -2.04 5.58 22.00
C SER A 50 -3.10 4.48 22.12
N VAL A 51 -2.71 3.29 22.57
CA VAL A 51 -3.58 2.11 22.67
C VAL A 51 -4.32 2.05 24.02
N ALA A 52 -3.69 2.59 25.07
CA ALA A 52 -4.24 2.61 26.43
C ALA A 52 -5.46 3.54 26.62
N ALA A 53 -5.86 4.30 25.59
CA ALA A 53 -7.04 5.15 25.63
C ALA A 53 -8.34 4.32 25.50
N GLY A 54 -8.79 3.72 26.60
CA GLY A 54 -10.14 3.15 26.73
C GLY A 54 -10.29 1.65 26.46
N THR A 55 -9.19 0.91 26.25
CA THR A 55 -9.23 -0.55 26.10
C THR A 55 -9.09 -1.27 27.45
N LYS A 56 -9.91 -2.30 27.68
CA LYS A 56 -9.79 -3.17 28.88
C LYS A 56 -8.60 -4.14 28.80
N MET A 57 -8.10 -4.40 27.60
CA MET A 57 -7.00 -5.33 27.29
C MET A 57 -5.82 -4.55 26.66
N VAL A 58 -5.28 -3.61 27.43
CA VAL A 58 -4.24 -2.67 26.94
C VAL A 58 -3.02 -3.42 26.42
N ASP A 59 -2.50 -4.38 27.18
CA ASP A 59 -1.28 -5.11 26.82
C ASP A 59 -1.45 -5.91 25.52
N SER A 60 -2.56 -6.64 25.38
CA SER A 60 -2.85 -7.40 24.15
C SER A 60 -2.96 -6.49 22.92
N ALA A 61 -3.53 -5.30 23.09
CA ALA A 61 -3.67 -4.35 22.00
C ALA A 61 -2.31 -3.70 21.64
N ILE A 62 -1.43 -3.46 22.62
CA ILE A 62 -0.05 -3.02 22.38
C ILE A 62 0.72 -4.10 21.61
N ILE A 63 0.63 -5.37 22.03
CA ILE A 63 1.30 -6.50 21.36
C ILE A 63 0.83 -6.62 19.91
N ALA A 64 -0.49 -6.63 19.68
CA ALA A 64 -1.06 -6.73 18.34
C ALA A 64 -0.62 -5.55 17.45
N ALA A 65 -0.58 -4.33 17.99
CA ALA A 65 -0.13 -3.17 17.24
C ALA A 65 1.36 -3.28 16.87
N ALA A 66 2.22 -3.67 17.80
CA ALA A 66 3.65 -3.87 17.55
C ALA A 66 3.90 -4.95 16.49
N HIS A 67 3.24 -6.11 16.60
CA HIS A 67 3.35 -7.18 15.61
C HIS A 67 2.85 -6.77 14.22
N ASN A 68 1.79 -5.95 14.15
CA ASN A 68 1.34 -5.39 12.87
C ASN A 68 2.39 -4.45 12.27
N MET A 69 3.06 -3.63 13.08
CA MET A 69 4.14 -2.75 12.61
C MET A 69 5.34 -3.56 12.10
N GLU A 70 5.73 -4.60 12.83
CA GLU A 70 6.78 -5.55 12.43
C GLU A 70 6.43 -6.27 11.13
N TYR A 71 5.19 -6.77 11.02
CA TYR A 71 4.70 -7.40 9.80
C TYR A 71 4.75 -6.44 8.62
N ASN A 72 4.30 -5.19 8.78
CA ASN A 72 4.33 -4.20 7.70
C ASN A 72 5.76 -3.78 7.31
N ALA A 73 6.70 -3.76 8.26
CA ALA A 73 8.10 -3.47 7.99
C ALA A 73 8.78 -4.59 7.19
N THR A 74 8.43 -5.84 7.49
CA THR A 74 8.99 -7.04 6.82
C THR A 74 8.24 -7.43 5.54
N HIS A 75 6.97 -7.05 5.42
CA HIS A 75 6.09 -7.34 4.29
C HIS A 75 5.56 -6.03 3.68
N PRO A 76 6.42 -5.22 3.06
CA PRO A 76 5.99 -3.96 2.47
C PRO A 76 4.91 -4.24 1.42
N ALA A 77 3.82 -3.47 1.49
CA ALA A 77 2.73 -3.59 0.53
C ALA A 77 3.31 -3.45 -0.90
N PRO A 78 2.86 -4.29 -1.85
CA PRO A 78 3.29 -4.15 -3.23
C PRO A 78 2.93 -2.73 -3.68
N LYS A 79 3.86 -2.10 -4.41
CA LYS A 79 3.61 -0.76 -4.94
C LYS A 79 2.28 -0.77 -5.70
N PRO A 80 1.39 0.21 -5.44
CA PRO A 80 0.11 0.28 -6.12
C PRO A 80 0.38 0.34 -7.61
N ARG A 81 -0.15 -0.66 -8.34
CA ARG A 81 -0.03 -0.71 -9.79
C ARG A 81 -1.22 -0.02 -10.43
N PRO A 82 -1.04 0.66 -11.57
CA PRO A 82 -2.16 1.15 -12.36
C PRO A 82 -3.16 0.03 -12.66
N TRP A 83 -4.45 0.33 -12.65
CA TRP A 83 -5.49 -0.67 -12.98
C TRP A 83 -5.29 -1.31 -14.36
N ILE A 84 -4.73 -0.55 -15.32
CA ILE A 84 -4.41 -1.02 -16.67
C ILE A 84 -3.20 -1.96 -16.73
N ASP A 85 -2.40 -2.06 -15.66
CA ASP A 85 -1.16 -2.84 -15.61
C ASP A 85 -1.38 -4.31 -15.99
N VAL A 86 -2.57 -4.84 -15.66
CA VAL A 86 -2.99 -6.21 -15.96
C VAL A 86 -3.02 -6.53 -17.47
N PHE A 87 -3.20 -5.51 -18.30
CA PHE A 87 -3.24 -5.60 -19.76
C PHE A 87 -1.86 -5.39 -20.42
N PHE A 88 -0.84 -5.03 -19.65
CA PHE A 88 0.50 -4.79 -20.20
C PHE A 88 1.35 -6.06 -20.16
N THR A 89 1.63 -6.60 -21.34
CA THR A 89 2.66 -7.62 -21.59
C THR A 89 4.06 -7.02 -21.52
N ASP A 90 5.10 -7.85 -21.44
CA ASP A 90 6.49 -7.38 -21.47
C ASP A 90 6.77 -6.56 -22.73
N THR A 91 6.27 -6.99 -23.89
CA THR A 91 6.38 -6.26 -25.16
C THR A 91 5.66 -4.89 -25.11
N ALA A 92 4.50 -4.80 -24.48
CA ALA A 92 3.81 -3.52 -24.30
C ALA A 92 4.64 -2.57 -23.42
N ARG A 93 5.24 -3.10 -22.34
CA ARG A 93 6.09 -2.33 -21.41
C ARG A 93 7.35 -1.79 -22.07
N GLU A 94 7.92 -2.52 -23.02
CA GLU A 94 9.04 -2.03 -23.85
C GLU A 94 8.68 -0.82 -24.72
N ILE A 95 7.39 -0.64 -25.06
CA ILE A 95 6.92 0.51 -25.84
C ILE A 95 6.62 1.68 -24.91
N MET A 96 5.84 1.42 -23.86
CA MET A 96 5.40 2.41 -22.89
C MET A 96 4.99 1.71 -21.61
N THR A 97 5.29 2.29 -20.46
CA THR A 97 4.79 1.82 -19.17
C THR A 97 3.35 2.30 -18.94
N PRO A 98 2.53 1.57 -18.16
CA PRO A 98 1.21 2.01 -17.72
C PRO A 98 1.20 3.45 -17.17
N GLU A 99 2.17 3.80 -16.35
CA GLU A 99 2.32 5.11 -15.72
C GLU A 99 2.59 6.21 -16.76
N GLN A 100 3.41 5.92 -17.77
CA GLN A 100 3.67 6.84 -18.87
C GLN A 100 2.42 7.05 -19.73
N LEU A 101 1.64 6.00 -19.98
CA LEU A 101 0.40 6.10 -20.74
C LEU A 101 -0.60 7.01 -20.00
N MET A 102 -0.83 6.76 -18.70
CA MET A 102 -1.76 7.56 -17.89
C MET A 102 -1.39 9.05 -17.81
N LYS A 103 -0.10 9.39 -17.89
CA LYS A 103 0.36 10.79 -17.94
C LYS A 103 0.01 11.49 -19.26
N LYS A 104 -0.18 10.75 -20.35
CA LYS A 104 -0.50 11.29 -21.68
C LYS A 104 -2.02 11.31 -21.91
N LYS A 105 -2.68 12.36 -21.42
CA LYS A 105 -4.16 12.49 -21.38
C LYS A 105 -4.87 12.05 -22.67
N LYS A 106 -4.44 12.53 -23.84
CA LYS A 106 -5.09 12.21 -25.13
C LYS A 106 -4.98 10.71 -25.46
N ILE A 107 -3.76 10.17 -25.42
CA ILE A 107 -3.50 8.75 -25.73
C ILE A 107 -4.19 7.85 -24.71
N TYR A 108 -4.23 8.25 -23.43
CA TYR A 108 -4.94 7.52 -22.39
C TYR A 108 -6.46 7.49 -22.63
N GLN A 109 -7.06 8.61 -23.04
CA GLN A 109 -8.50 8.64 -23.39
C GLN A 109 -8.81 7.73 -24.57
N ASP A 110 -7.97 7.77 -25.62
CA ASP A 110 -8.12 6.88 -26.79
C ASP A 110 -7.97 5.41 -26.37
N TYR A 111 -7.02 5.10 -25.49
CA TYR A 111 -6.84 3.76 -24.95
C TYR A 111 -8.05 3.27 -24.15
N VAL A 112 -8.59 4.10 -23.25
CA VAL A 112 -9.79 3.74 -22.47
C VAL A 112 -10.96 3.45 -23.40
N ALA A 113 -11.17 4.26 -24.44
CA ALA A 113 -12.21 4.00 -25.43
C ALA A 113 -12.03 2.65 -26.14
N VAL A 114 -10.79 2.25 -26.45
CA VAL A 114 -10.49 0.94 -27.03
C VAL A 114 -10.83 -0.20 -26.07
N ILE A 115 -10.50 -0.06 -24.79
CA ILE A 115 -10.78 -1.08 -23.76
C ILE A 115 -12.28 -1.18 -23.52
N SER A 116 -12.99 -0.06 -23.33
CA SER A 116 -14.44 -0.06 -23.13
C SER A 116 -15.22 -0.61 -24.33
N ALA A 117 -14.78 -0.32 -25.56
CA ALA A 117 -15.38 -0.90 -26.76
C ALA A 117 -15.10 -2.40 -26.90
N LEU A 118 -14.02 -2.90 -26.29
CA LEU A 118 -13.72 -4.32 -26.22
C LEU A 118 -14.60 -5.00 -25.17
N GLU A 119 -14.72 -4.43 -23.97
CA GLU A 119 -15.59 -4.92 -22.89
C GLU A 119 -17.04 -5.06 -23.34
N ALA A 120 -17.60 -4.04 -24.00
CA ALA A 120 -18.98 -4.05 -24.48
C ALA A 120 -19.31 -5.20 -25.45
N LYS A 121 -18.30 -5.81 -26.10
CA LYS A 121 -18.49 -6.98 -26.97
C LYS A 121 -18.64 -8.28 -26.20
N TYR A 122 -18.14 -8.31 -24.96
CA TYR A 122 -18.11 -9.49 -24.12
C TYR A 122 -19.07 -9.40 -22.92
N ASP A 123 -19.73 -8.27 -22.69
CA ASP A 123 -20.82 -8.16 -21.69
C ASP A 123 -21.96 -9.21 -21.83
N PRO A 124 -22.32 -9.72 -23.03
CA PRO A 124 -23.35 -10.77 -23.14
C PRO A 124 -22.82 -12.22 -23.15
N GLU A 125 -21.51 -12.46 -23.14
CA GLU A 125 -20.90 -13.80 -23.15
C GLU A 125 -19.87 -13.95 -22.01
N ASP A 126 -19.39 -15.16 -21.74
CA ASP A 126 -18.45 -15.45 -20.63
C ASP A 126 -17.30 -14.44 -20.49
N VAL A 127 -16.82 -14.28 -19.25
CA VAL A 127 -15.73 -13.36 -18.86
C VAL A 127 -14.60 -13.41 -19.89
N PRO A 128 -14.30 -12.30 -20.58
CA PRO A 128 -13.36 -12.33 -21.69
C PRO A 128 -11.95 -12.69 -21.23
N ASP A 129 -11.28 -13.52 -22.02
CA ASP A 129 -9.88 -13.86 -21.76
C ASP A 129 -9.03 -12.58 -21.78
N ILE A 130 -8.36 -12.32 -20.66
CA ILE A 130 -7.42 -11.22 -20.48
C ILE A 130 -6.33 -11.18 -21.56
N ALA A 131 -6.04 -12.32 -22.21
CA ALA A 131 -5.15 -12.41 -23.36
C ALA A 131 -5.61 -11.54 -24.53
N VAL A 132 -6.92 -11.39 -24.76
CA VAL A 132 -7.47 -10.54 -25.83
C VAL A 132 -7.17 -9.07 -25.55
N PHE A 133 -7.39 -8.63 -24.30
CA PHE A 133 -7.06 -7.28 -23.85
C PHE A 133 -5.56 -7.01 -23.99
N ARG A 134 -4.71 -7.94 -23.52
CA ARG A 134 -3.25 -7.85 -23.63
C ARG A 134 -2.77 -7.68 -25.07
N ARG A 135 -3.32 -8.46 -26.01
CA ARG A 135 -3.02 -8.34 -27.43
C ARG A 135 -3.43 -6.96 -27.95
N ARG A 136 -4.66 -6.53 -27.63
CA ARG A 136 -5.19 -5.25 -28.09
C ARG A 136 -4.39 -4.05 -27.56
N THR A 137 -3.99 -4.09 -26.29
CA THR A 137 -3.11 -3.09 -25.67
C THR A 137 -1.76 -3.00 -26.39
N THR A 138 -1.14 -4.15 -26.69
CA THR A 138 0.13 -4.18 -27.43
C THR A 138 -0.02 -3.57 -28.82
N THR A 139 -1.06 -3.94 -29.57
CA THR A 139 -1.35 -3.38 -30.90
C THR A 139 -1.61 -1.88 -30.85
N PHE A 140 -2.44 -1.41 -29.90
CA PHE A 140 -2.72 0.02 -29.73
C PHE A 140 -1.45 0.84 -29.50
N LEU A 141 -0.57 0.35 -28.63
CA LEU A 141 0.70 1.02 -28.34
C LEU A 141 1.64 1.01 -29.56
N GLN A 142 1.69 -0.09 -30.32
CA GLN A 142 2.47 -0.14 -31.56
C GLN A 142 1.97 0.90 -32.59
N GLU A 143 0.66 0.94 -32.83
CA GLU A 143 0.05 1.85 -33.81
C GLU A 143 0.21 3.32 -33.42
N THR A 144 0.05 3.63 -32.14
CA THR A 144 -0.08 5.02 -31.67
C THR A 144 1.25 5.63 -31.23
N VAL A 145 2.19 4.81 -30.72
CA VAL A 145 3.46 5.30 -30.14
C VAL A 145 4.63 5.08 -31.10
N ARG A 146 4.74 3.89 -31.70
CA ARG A 146 5.83 3.60 -32.65
C ARG A 146 5.52 4.07 -34.08
N GLY A 147 4.26 4.40 -34.36
CA GLY A 147 3.77 4.67 -35.70
C GLY A 147 3.67 3.38 -36.50
N LYS A 148 2.67 3.28 -37.40
CA LYS A 148 2.57 2.15 -38.33
C LYS A 148 3.90 1.97 -39.07
N LYS A 149 4.47 0.76 -39.01
CA LYS A 149 5.31 0.28 -40.11
C LYS A 149 4.44 0.09 -41.35
#